data_AF-A0A7V3M6P5-F1
#
_entry.id   AF-A0A7V3M6P5-F1
#
_cell.length_a   1.000
_cell.length_b   1.000
_cell.length_c   1.000
_cell.angle_alpha   90.00
_cell.angle_beta   90.00
_cell.angle_gamma   90.00
#
_symmetry.space_group_name_H-M   'P 1'
#
loop_
_entity.id
_entity.type
_entity.pdbx_description
1 polymer ?
#
loop_
_entity_poly.entity_id
_entity_poly.type
_entity_poly.pdbx_seq_one_letter_code
_entity_poly.pdbx_strand_id
1 'polypeptide(L)'
;MFWKGGLQIYTTLNLDWQKSAEEIMEKYLSKYDEENKKNFSETEASSSTLQGAFIVLENRTGAIKVMIGGRDYKKSQFNRATQAKRQAGSTFKPFVWMTALMNGYTPATMVYDNPMAFYFDSRDWRLFEDATDQYLISKAIEPFAGNPDFKIWVPNNFDGKFLGAITLRKALEKSRNLASIYLVNKLGPTMVAEKAYTAGIKSK
;
A
#
# COMPACT_ATOMS: atom_id res chain seq x y z
N MET A 1 -23.81 27.00 -2.17
CA MET A 1 -24.63 28.11 -1.66
C MET A 1 -24.93 27.83 -0.18
N PHE A 2 -24.04 28.22 0.74
CA PHE A 2 -24.15 28.01 2.20
C PHE A 2 -24.23 29.34 2.99
N TRP A 3 -24.08 30.48 2.31
CA TRP A 3 -23.72 31.75 2.94
C TRP A 3 -24.89 32.70 3.26
N LYS A 4 -26.16 32.28 3.10
CA LYS A 4 -27.32 33.18 3.21
C LYS A 4 -28.29 32.90 4.37
N GLY A 5 -28.12 31.82 5.12
CA GLY A 5 -28.91 31.52 6.33
C GLY A 5 -27.96 31.32 7.49
N GLY A 6 -28.24 31.86 8.68
CA GLY A 6 -27.42 31.74 9.88
C GLY A 6 -27.33 30.30 10.41
N LEU A 7 -26.68 29.43 9.65
CA LEU A 7 -26.51 28.01 9.96
C LEU A 7 -25.48 27.85 11.08
N GLN A 8 -25.81 27.00 12.05
CA GLN A 8 -24.86 26.50 13.03
C GLN A 8 -24.36 25.13 12.56
N ILE A 9 -23.07 25.06 12.23
CA ILE A 9 -22.42 23.82 11.76
C ILE A 9 -21.58 23.27 12.90
N TYR A 10 -21.99 22.12 13.42
CA TYR A 10 -21.24 21.37 14.42
C TYR A 10 -20.39 20.33 13.72
N THR A 11 -19.09 20.29 14.05
CA THR A 11 -18.14 19.37 13.43
C THR A 11 -17.41 18.57 14.51
N THR A 12 -16.76 17.48 14.10
CA THR A 12 -15.91 16.67 14.96
C THR A 12 -14.46 17.16 15.01
N LEU A 13 -14.15 18.25 14.29
CA LEU A 13 -12.81 18.79 14.15
C LEU A 13 -12.25 19.18 15.52
N ASN A 14 -11.04 18.71 15.82
CA ASN A 14 -10.28 19.22 16.94
C ASN A 14 -9.29 20.27 16.40
N LEU A 15 -9.57 21.54 16.69
CA LEU A 15 -8.79 22.66 16.14
C LEU A 15 -7.34 22.68 16.63
N ASP A 16 -7.09 22.29 17.88
CA ASP A 16 -5.74 22.27 18.43
C ASP A 16 -4.91 21.19 17.74
N TRP A 17 -5.48 20.00 17.55
CA TRP A 17 -4.82 18.90 16.84
C TRP A 17 -4.61 19.21 15.36
N GLN A 18 -5.58 19.87 14.73
CA GLN A 18 -5.49 20.28 13.33
C GLN A 18 -4.29 21.22 13.13
N LYS A 19 -4.16 22.27 13.94
CA LYS A 19 -3.04 23.22 13.87
C LYS A 19 -1.70 22.52 14.07
N SER A 20 -1.57 21.71 15.12
CA SER A 20 -0.32 20.98 15.37
C SER A 20 0.05 20.03 14.24
N ALA A 21 -0.93 19.33 13.66
CA ALA A 21 -0.69 18.43 12.54
C ALA A 21 -0.25 19.16 11.27
N GLU A 22 -0.85 20.32 10.97
CA GLU A 22 -0.46 21.19 9.85
C GLU A 22 0.97 21.69 10.00
N GLU A 23 1.32 22.21 11.18
CA GLU A 23 2.66 22.71 11.49
C GLU A 23 3.72 21.60 11.38
N ILE A 24 3.45 20.42 11.95
CA ILE A 24 4.37 19.28 11.90
C ILE A 24 4.56 18.80 10.46
N MET A 25 3.46 18.60 9.72
CA MET A 25 3.52 18.12 8.34
C MET A 25 4.30 19.10 7.45
N GLU A 26 4.00 20.40 7.56
CA GLU A 26 4.70 21.43 6.77
C GLU A 26 6.18 21.51 7.12
N LYS A 27 6.54 21.43 8.40
CA LYS A 27 7.94 21.41 8.86
C LYS A 27 8.74 20.29 8.20
N TYR A 28 8.22 19.06 8.17
CA TYR A 28 8.94 17.92 7.60
C TYR A 28 8.96 17.93 6.06
N LEU A 29 7.89 18.39 5.41
CA LEU A 29 7.86 18.52 3.95
C LEU A 29 8.82 19.62 3.46
N SER A 30 8.85 20.77 4.13
CA SER A 30 9.81 21.84 3.84
C SER A 30 11.25 21.39 4.03
N LYS A 31 11.54 20.66 5.12
CA LYS A 31 12.86 20.07 5.34
C LYS A 31 13.26 19.10 4.23
N TYR A 32 12.35 18.22 3.82
CA TYR A 32 12.61 17.28 2.71
C TYR A 32 12.89 18.02 1.40
N ASP A 33 12.09 19.04 1.07
CA ASP A 33 12.31 19.82 -0.13
C ASP A 33 13.69 20.49 -0.11
N GLU A 34 14.07 21.11 1.00
CA GLU A 34 15.39 21.74 1.18
C GLU A 34 16.55 20.78 0.97
N GLU A 35 16.48 19.58 1.56
CA GLU A 35 17.50 18.53 1.41
C GLU A 35 17.60 18.02 -0.02
N ASN A 36 16.52 18.08 -0.81
CA ASN A 36 16.45 17.54 -2.16
C ASN A 36 16.50 18.59 -3.28
N LYS A 37 16.63 19.89 -2.95
CA LYS A 37 16.72 21.00 -3.93
C LYS A 37 17.79 20.81 -5.01
N LYS A 38 18.90 20.11 -4.71
CA LYS A 38 20.01 19.86 -5.66
C LYS A 38 19.75 18.72 -6.64
N ASN A 39 18.78 17.85 -6.35
CA ASN A 39 18.48 16.67 -7.17
C ASN A 39 17.48 16.96 -8.29
N PHE A 40 16.83 18.13 -8.27
CA PHE A 40 15.88 18.57 -9.28
C PHE A 40 16.50 19.68 -10.13
N SER A 41 16.42 19.57 -11.46
CA SER A 41 16.92 20.61 -12.36
C SER A 41 16.14 21.91 -12.17
N GLU A 42 16.77 23.07 -12.41
CA GLU A 42 16.13 24.40 -12.32
C GLU A 42 14.87 24.53 -13.18
N THR A 43 14.70 23.67 -14.19
CA THR A 43 13.53 23.63 -15.08
C THR A 43 12.32 22.90 -14.49
N GLU A 44 12.50 22.04 -13.48
CA GLU A 44 11.42 21.29 -12.81
C GLU A 44 10.96 21.93 -11.48
N ALA A 45 11.67 22.95 -11.02
CA ALA A 45 11.54 23.54 -9.69
C ALA A 45 10.16 24.18 -9.40
N SER A 46 9.37 24.51 -10.42
CA SER A 46 8.02 25.06 -10.22
C SER A 46 6.98 23.99 -9.86
N SER A 47 7.27 22.69 -10.09
CA SER A 47 6.40 21.55 -9.73
C SER A 47 6.97 20.65 -8.62
N SER A 48 8.15 20.97 -8.09
CA SER A 48 9.05 20.04 -7.37
C SER A 48 8.78 19.87 -5.87
N THR A 49 7.81 20.56 -5.28
CA THR A 49 7.56 20.47 -3.83
C THR A 49 6.78 19.21 -3.48
N LEU A 50 7.31 18.41 -2.55
CA LEU A 50 6.62 17.22 -2.08
C LEU A 50 5.30 17.62 -1.43
N GLN A 51 4.26 16.85 -1.73
CA GLN A 51 2.92 17.00 -1.16
C GLN A 51 2.62 15.86 -0.20
N GLY A 52 1.67 16.06 0.70
CA GLY A 52 1.16 14.98 1.53
C GLY A 52 -0.32 15.14 1.85
N ALA A 53 -0.83 14.16 2.59
CA ALA A 53 -2.16 14.16 3.18
C ALA A 53 -2.08 13.50 4.55
N PHE A 54 -2.92 13.93 5.48
CA PHE A 54 -2.96 13.40 6.83
C PHE A 54 -4.39 13.40 7.37
N ILE A 55 -4.79 12.32 8.05
CA ILE A 55 -6.11 12.19 8.67
C ILE A 55 -5.93 11.58 10.06
N VAL A 56 -6.67 12.09 11.04
CA VAL A 56 -6.84 11.44 12.35
C VAL A 56 -8.30 11.09 12.54
N LEU A 57 -8.56 9.82 12.87
CA LEU A 57 -9.89 9.27 13.11
C LEU A 57 -10.02 8.83 14.57
N GLU A 58 -11.20 9.07 15.15
CA GLU A 58 -11.59 8.41 16.39
C GLU A 58 -12.17 7.03 16.06
N ASN A 59 -11.43 5.96 16.38
CA ASN A 59 -11.77 4.59 15.97
C ASN A 59 -13.20 4.15 16.33
N ARG A 60 -13.72 4.58 17.49
CA ARG A 60 -15.04 4.16 17.97
C ARG A 60 -16.20 4.76 17.16
N THR A 61 -16.07 5.99 16.71
CA THR A 61 -17.17 6.74 16.07
C THR A 61 -16.94 7.00 14.60
N GLY A 62 -15.71 6.84 14.11
CA GLY A 62 -15.30 7.29 12.78
C GLY A 62 -15.17 8.81 12.66
N ALA A 63 -15.28 9.55 13.77
CA ALA A 63 -15.17 11.00 13.78
C ALA A 63 -13.80 11.45 13.28
N ILE A 64 -13.80 12.32 12.26
CA ILE A 64 -12.58 12.92 11.72
C ILE A 64 -12.19 14.08 12.63
N LYS A 65 -11.07 13.92 13.34
CA LYS A 65 -10.53 14.95 14.26
C LYS A 65 -9.58 15.90 13.55
N VAL A 66 -8.86 15.40 12.53
CA VAL A 66 -7.91 16.15 11.72
C VAL A 66 -8.03 15.70 10.27
N MET A 67 -7.99 16.64 9.33
CA MET A 67 -7.88 16.35 7.89
C MET A 67 -7.01 17.41 7.19
N ILE A 68 -5.94 16.96 6.57
CA ILE A 68 -5.02 17.79 5.77
C ILE A 68 -4.96 17.20 4.37
N GLY A 69 -5.40 17.97 3.37
CA GLY A 69 -5.46 17.56 1.97
C GLY A 69 -4.26 18.01 1.11
N GLY A 70 -3.37 18.80 1.67
CA GLY A 70 -2.24 19.43 0.99
C GLY A 70 -1.64 20.52 1.87
N ARG A 71 -0.54 21.11 1.41
CA ARG A 71 0.25 22.08 2.20
C ARG A 71 -0.39 23.47 2.27
N ASP A 72 -0.93 23.94 1.15
CA ASP A 72 -1.49 25.29 1.04
C ASP A 72 -2.76 25.27 0.18
N TYR A 73 -3.89 25.56 0.82
CA TYR A 73 -5.20 25.59 0.19
C TYR A 73 -5.33 26.69 -0.88
N LYS A 74 -4.65 27.83 -0.70
CA LYS A 74 -4.69 28.95 -1.67
C LYS A 74 -3.97 28.58 -2.97
N LYS A 75 -2.94 27.74 -2.89
CA LYS A 75 -2.21 27.21 -4.05
C LYS A 75 -2.91 25.99 -4.67
N SER A 76 -3.48 25.11 -3.85
CA SER A 76 -4.13 23.89 -4.32
C SER A 76 -5.33 23.54 -3.46
N GLN A 77 -6.52 23.63 -4.06
CA GLN A 77 -7.77 23.20 -3.42
C GLN A 77 -8.03 21.69 -3.56
N PHE A 78 -7.11 20.95 -4.20
CA PHE A 78 -7.22 19.50 -4.36
C PHE A 78 -6.91 18.80 -3.05
N ASN A 79 -7.92 18.19 -2.43
CA ASN A 79 -7.82 17.47 -1.18
C ASN A 79 -7.33 16.04 -1.43
N ARG A 80 -6.03 15.82 -1.26
CA ARG A 80 -5.39 14.52 -1.43
C ARG A 80 -5.88 13.47 -0.44
N ALA A 81 -6.38 13.88 0.74
CA ALA A 81 -6.89 12.98 1.76
C ALA A 81 -8.17 12.26 1.30
N THR A 82 -8.98 12.89 0.44
CA THR A 82 -10.27 12.35 -0.03
C THR A 82 -10.31 12.09 -1.53
N GLN A 83 -9.51 12.79 -2.33
CA GLN A 83 -9.58 12.77 -3.80
C GLN A 83 -8.40 12.03 -4.44
N ALA A 84 -7.22 12.00 -3.81
CA ALA A 84 -6.06 11.34 -4.39
C ALA A 84 -6.17 9.82 -4.23
N LYS A 85 -6.33 9.11 -5.35
CA LYS A 85 -6.20 7.65 -5.39
C LYS A 85 -4.74 7.29 -5.66
N ARG A 86 -4.15 6.50 -4.76
CA ARG A 86 -2.77 6.01 -4.86
C ARG A 86 -2.76 4.51 -4.60
N GLN A 87 -1.76 3.82 -5.15
CA GLN A 87 -1.52 2.41 -4.80
C GLN A 87 -1.21 2.31 -3.31
N ALA A 88 -1.91 1.42 -2.60
CA ALA A 88 -1.72 1.22 -1.16
C ALA A 88 -0.36 0.56 -0.82
N GLY A 89 0.21 -0.21 -1.76
CA GLY A 89 1.44 -0.98 -1.51
C GLY A 89 1.29 -1.96 -0.35
N SER A 90 2.34 -2.10 0.47
CA SER A 90 2.34 -3.03 1.62
C SER A 90 1.25 -2.74 2.67
N THR A 91 0.67 -1.54 2.69
CA THR A 91 -0.47 -1.24 3.58
C THR A 91 -1.74 -2.04 3.24
N PHE A 92 -1.77 -2.73 2.10
CA PHE A 92 -2.82 -3.69 1.74
C PHE A 92 -2.65 -5.07 2.42
N LYS A 93 -1.42 -5.43 2.82
CA LYS A 93 -1.15 -6.75 3.40
C LYS A 93 -2.01 -7.11 4.63
N PRO A 94 -2.41 -6.19 5.53
CA PRO A 94 -3.36 -6.48 6.61
C PRO A 94 -4.58 -7.29 6.17
N PHE A 95 -5.14 -7.08 4.98
CA PHE A 95 -6.26 -7.87 4.47
C PHE A 95 -5.87 -9.32 4.13
N VAL A 96 -4.65 -9.54 3.65
CA VAL A 96 -4.09 -10.89 3.45
C VAL A 96 -3.98 -11.63 4.77
N TRP A 97 -3.38 -10.98 5.78
CA TRP A 97 -3.19 -11.58 7.10
C TRP A 97 -4.51 -11.82 7.82
N MET A 98 -5.44 -10.86 7.76
CA MET A 98 -6.78 -11.01 8.31
C MET A 98 -7.50 -12.19 7.65
N THR A 99 -7.41 -12.33 6.33
CA THR A 99 -7.98 -13.48 5.61
C THR A 99 -7.38 -14.79 6.10
N ALA A 100 -6.06 -14.87 6.27
CA ALA A 100 -5.40 -16.07 6.79
C ALA A 100 -5.92 -16.43 8.19
N LEU A 101 -5.93 -15.46 9.12
CA LEU A 101 -6.38 -15.67 10.50
C LEU A 101 -7.85 -16.11 10.58
N MET A 102 -8.72 -15.54 9.72
CA MET A 102 -10.12 -15.95 9.63
C MET A 102 -10.33 -17.34 9.04
N ASN A 103 -9.32 -17.91 8.38
CA ASN A 103 -9.34 -19.25 7.79
C ASN A 103 -8.48 -20.25 8.57
N GLY A 104 -8.38 -20.08 9.90
CA GLY A 104 -7.75 -21.05 10.79
C GLY A 104 -6.23 -20.95 10.91
N TYR A 105 -5.59 -19.99 10.25
CA TYR A 105 -4.17 -19.72 10.49
C TYR A 105 -4.01 -19.05 11.86
N THR A 106 -2.89 -19.33 12.51
CA THR A 106 -2.50 -18.71 13.77
C THR A 106 -1.21 -17.92 13.59
N PRO A 107 -0.84 -17.02 14.52
CA PRO A 107 0.45 -16.35 14.47
C PRO A 107 1.67 -17.29 14.41
N ALA A 108 1.51 -18.54 14.86
CA ALA A 108 2.54 -19.58 14.85
C ALA A 108 2.52 -20.44 13.58
N THR A 109 1.48 -20.34 12.74
CA THR A 109 1.41 -21.10 11.48
C THR A 109 2.60 -20.76 10.59
N MET A 110 3.23 -21.81 10.04
CA MET A 110 4.36 -21.64 9.12
C MET A 110 3.87 -21.21 7.74
N VAL A 111 4.55 -20.23 7.17
CA VAL A 111 4.38 -19.72 5.81
C VAL A 111 5.73 -19.64 5.12
N TYR A 112 5.73 -19.64 3.79
CA TYR A 112 6.97 -19.73 3.01
C TYR A 112 7.37 -18.40 2.38
N ASP A 113 8.58 -17.96 2.68
CA ASP A 113 9.27 -16.80 2.09
C ASP A 113 10.33 -17.28 1.09
N ASN A 114 9.89 -18.08 0.11
CA ASN A 114 10.73 -18.73 -0.90
C ASN A 114 10.64 -18.00 -2.25
N PRO A 115 11.64 -18.16 -3.13
CA PRO A 115 11.51 -17.77 -4.54
C PRO A 115 10.26 -18.38 -5.16
N MET A 116 9.57 -17.61 -5.99
CA MET A 116 8.41 -18.05 -6.75
C MET A 116 8.32 -17.27 -8.06
N ALA A 117 7.73 -17.88 -9.07
CA ALA A 117 7.40 -17.24 -10.34
C ALA A 117 5.99 -17.61 -10.74
N PHE A 118 5.33 -16.70 -11.45
CA PHE A 118 4.00 -16.91 -12.00
C PHE A 118 4.02 -16.64 -13.50
N TYR A 119 3.21 -17.40 -14.25
CA TYR A 119 2.90 -17.10 -15.64
C TYR A 119 1.42 -16.81 -15.82
N PHE A 120 1.07 -16.02 -16.82
CA PHE A 120 -0.31 -15.73 -17.17
C PHE A 120 -0.80 -16.72 -18.24
N ASP A 121 -1.78 -17.56 -17.91
CA ASP A 121 -2.30 -18.63 -18.78
C ASP A 121 -3.39 -18.16 -19.76
N SER A 122 -3.48 -16.85 -20.02
CA SER A 122 -4.57 -16.11 -20.68
C SER A 122 -5.83 -15.86 -19.84
N ARG A 123 -6.04 -16.59 -18.75
CA ARG A 123 -7.20 -16.42 -17.86
C ARG A 123 -6.79 -15.90 -16.49
N ASP A 124 -5.73 -16.46 -15.92
CA ASP A 124 -5.26 -16.15 -14.56
C ASP A 124 -3.75 -16.33 -14.42
N TRP A 125 -3.21 -15.84 -13.30
CA TRP A 125 -1.84 -16.09 -12.89
C TRP A 125 -1.71 -17.47 -12.26
N ARG A 126 -0.76 -18.26 -12.74
CA ARG A 126 -0.46 -19.61 -12.28
C ARG A 126 0.95 -19.69 -11.74
N LEU A 127 1.12 -20.35 -10.60
CA LEU A 127 2.43 -20.62 -10.00
C LEU A 127 3.20 -21.62 -10.88
N PHE A 128 4.50 -21.39 -11.07
CA PHE A 128 5.41 -22.44 -11.53
C PHE A 128 5.69 -23.41 -10.37
N GLU A 129 4.93 -24.51 -10.28
CA GLU A 129 4.96 -25.43 -9.13
C GLU A 129 6.34 -26.07 -8.91
N ASP A 130 7.06 -26.38 -10.00
CA ASP A 130 8.37 -27.04 -9.95
C ASP A 130 9.54 -26.06 -9.74
N ALA A 131 9.28 -24.76 -9.72
CA ALA A 131 10.33 -23.74 -9.64
C ALA A 131 10.60 -23.35 -8.17
N THR A 132 11.28 -24.25 -7.45
CA THR A 132 11.46 -24.15 -5.99
C THR A 132 12.64 -23.28 -5.54
N ASP A 133 13.50 -22.86 -6.47
CA ASP A 133 14.64 -21.98 -6.20
C ASP A 133 14.89 -21.02 -7.39
N GLN A 134 15.80 -20.06 -7.20
CA GLN A 134 16.09 -19.04 -8.21
C GLN A 134 16.64 -19.62 -9.53
N TYR A 135 17.42 -20.70 -9.46
CA TYR A 135 17.99 -21.35 -10.64
C TYR A 135 16.92 -22.10 -11.44
N LEU A 136 16.04 -22.84 -10.76
CA LEU A 136 14.91 -23.50 -11.40
C LEU A 136 13.93 -22.48 -11.98
N ILE A 137 13.69 -21.36 -11.29
CA ILE A 137 12.92 -20.25 -11.86
C ILE A 137 13.60 -19.73 -13.12
N SER A 138 14.90 -19.41 -13.09
CA SER A 138 15.60 -18.88 -14.27
C SER A 138 15.52 -19.84 -15.46
N LYS A 139 15.67 -21.14 -15.22
CA LYS A 139 15.57 -22.17 -16.25
C LYS A 139 14.14 -22.34 -16.78
N ALA A 140 13.13 -22.25 -15.91
CA ALA A 140 11.73 -22.37 -16.30
C ALA A 140 11.25 -21.19 -17.15
N ILE A 141 11.77 -19.98 -16.90
CA ILE A 141 11.38 -18.77 -17.63
C ILE A 141 12.19 -18.54 -18.91
N GLU A 142 13.39 -19.12 -19.03
CA GLU A 142 14.30 -18.96 -20.16
C GLU A 142 13.63 -19.18 -21.54
N PRO A 143 12.82 -20.23 -21.76
CA PRO A 143 12.18 -20.46 -23.07
C PRO A 143 11.19 -19.36 -23.48
N PHE A 144 10.71 -18.58 -22.52
CA PHE A 144 9.71 -17.54 -22.71
C PHE A 144 10.32 -16.13 -22.65
N ALA A 145 11.61 -16.02 -22.37
CA ALA A 145 12.29 -14.74 -22.24
C ALA A 145 12.20 -13.93 -23.54
N GLY A 146 11.68 -12.71 -23.45
CA GLY A 146 11.52 -11.81 -24.60
C GLY A 146 10.28 -12.07 -25.46
N ASN A 147 9.46 -13.07 -25.16
CA ASN A 147 8.18 -13.26 -25.83
C ASN A 147 7.12 -12.32 -25.21
N PRO A 148 6.59 -11.31 -25.94
CA PRO A 148 5.62 -10.36 -25.40
C PRO A 148 4.26 -10.98 -25.08
N ASP A 149 3.93 -12.13 -25.69
CA ASP A 149 2.67 -12.84 -25.47
C ASP A 149 2.68 -13.62 -24.14
N PHE A 150 3.87 -13.94 -23.62
CA PHE A 150 4.02 -14.70 -22.38
C PHE A 150 4.38 -13.78 -21.21
N LYS A 151 3.41 -13.50 -20.36
CA LYS A 151 3.60 -12.64 -19.19
C LYS A 151 4.09 -13.45 -18.01
N ILE A 152 5.29 -13.12 -17.52
CA ILE A 152 5.91 -13.74 -16.35
C ILE A 152 6.04 -12.69 -15.25
N TRP A 153 5.72 -13.09 -14.02
CA TRP A 153 5.93 -12.29 -12.84
C TRP A 153 6.79 -13.04 -11.82
N VAL A 154 7.97 -12.48 -11.54
CA VAL A 154 8.90 -13.00 -10.52
C VAL A 154 8.96 -11.99 -9.38
N PRO A 155 8.09 -12.11 -8.36
CA PRO A 155 8.11 -11.21 -7.21
C PRO A 155 9.38 -11.37 -6.39
N ASN A 156 9.74 -10.32 -5.64
CA ASN A 156 10.90 -10.32 -4.77
C ASN A 156 10.62 -9.59 -3.45
N ASN A 157 11.40 -9.92 -2.42
CA ASN A 157 11.45 -9.14 -1.19
C ASN A 157 12.29 -7.88 -1.39
N PHE A 158 11.97 -6.83 -0.63
CA PHE A 158 12.66 -5.53 -0.72
C PHE A 158 14.17 -5.64 -0.49
N ASP A 159 14.59 -6.55 0.39
CA ASP A 159 16.01 -6.80 0.72
C ASP A 159 16.68 -7.86 -0.18
N GLY A 160 15.95 -8.42 -1.15
CA GLY A 160 16.43 -9.50 -2.01
C GLY A 160 16.70 -10.83 -1.31
N LYS A 161 16.35 -10.98 -0.02
CA LYS A 161 16.62 -12.19 0.77
C LYS A 161 15.41 -13.12 0.81
N PHE A 162 15.67 -14.38 1.11
CA PHE A 162 14.67 -15.41 1.37
C PHE A 162 14.85 -15.95 2.79
N LEU A 163 13.78 -15.97 3.57
CA LEU A 163 13.83 -16.46 4.94
C LEU A 163 13.36 -17.92 5.08
N GLY A 164 12.95 -18.57 3.98
CA GLY A 164 12.49 -19.95 4.04
C GLY A 164 11.12 -20.05 4.73
N ALA A 165 10.92 -21.14 5.46
CA ALA A 165 9.75 -21.30 6.31
C ALA A 165 9.86 -20.39 7.55
N ILE A 166 8.92 -19.46 7.70
CA ILE A 166 8.82 -18.55 8.84
C ILE A 166 7.41 -18.55 9.42
N THR A 167 7.25 -18.09 10.66
CA THR A 167 5.91 -17.95 11.24
C THR A 167 5.14 -16.81 10.58
N LEU A 168 3.80 -16.93 10.55
CA LEU A 168 2.89 -15.89 10.08
C LEU A 168 3.17 -14.54 10.78
N ARG A 169 3.42 -14.58 12.10
CA ARG A 169 3.82 -13.41 12.89
C ARG A 169 5.08 -12.76 12.34
N LYS A 170 6.12 -13.55 12.05
CA LYS A 170 7.40 -13.03 11.56
C LYS A 170 7.27 -12.42 10.17
N ALA A 171 6.45 -13.06 9.33
CA ALA A 171 6.18 -12.60 7.99
C ALA A 171 5.46 -11.22 7.97
N LEU A 172 4.50 -11.03 8.89
CA LEU A 172 3.85 -9.73 9.13
C LEU A 172 4.83 -8.69 9.68
N GLU A 173 5.58 -9.02 10.75
CA GLU A 173 6.56 -8.13 11.40
C GLU A 173 7.58 -7.57 10.40
N LYS A 174 8.07 -8.43 9.50
CA LYS A 174 9.08 -8.06 8.49
C LYS A 174 8.46 -7.59 7.18
N SER A 175 7.13 -7.51 7.09
CA SER A 175 6.39 -7.19 5.87
C SER A 175 6.91 -7.98 4.65
N ARG A 176 7.07 -9.29 4.78
CA ARG A 176 7.63 -10.13 3.71
C ARG A 176 6.68 -10.20 2.51
N ASN A 177 7.19 -9.84 1.33
CA ASN A 177 6.39 -9.83 0.10
C ASN A 177 6.04 -11.26 -0.31
N LEU A 178 7.03 -12.15 -0.36
CA LEU A 178 6.85 -13.51 -0.86
C LEU A 178 5.93 -14.33 0.04
N ALA A 179 6.07 -14.21 1.36
CA ALA A 179 5.11 -14.82 2.29
C ALA A 179 3.67 -14.28 2.13
N SER A 180 3.50 -12.99 1.80
CA SER A 180 2.17 -12.42 1.54
C SER A 180 1.57 -12.99 0.25
N ILE A 181 2.37 -13.10 -0.82
CA ILE A 181 1.94 -13.66 -2.10
C ILE A 181 1.64 -15.14 -1.98
N TYR A 182 2.47 -15.88 -1.23
CA TYR A 182 2.20 -17.28 -0.85
C TYR A 182 0.82 -17.43 -0.22
N LEU A 183 0.46 -16.58 0.75
CA LEU A 183 -0.86 -16.60 1.38
C LEU A 183 -1.99 -16.27 0.40
N VAL A 184 -1.82 -15.26 -0.46
CA VAL A 184 -2.82 -14.93 -1.49
C VAL A 184 -3.03 -16.12 -2.43
N ASN A 185 -1.96 -16.77 -2.86
CA ASN A 185 -2.04 -17.96 -3.72
C ASN A 185 -2.72 -19.14 -3.02
N LYS A 186 -2.50 -19.34 -1.72
CA LYS A 186 -3.14 -20.43 -0.94
C LYS A 186 -4.60 -20.16 -0.59
N LEU A 187 -4.96 -18.92 -0.28
CA LEU A 187 -6.32 -18.54 0.14
C LEU A 187 -7.22 -18.16 -1.04
N GLY A 188 -6.63 -17.80 -2.17
CA GLY A 188 -7.31 -17.27 -3.35
C GLY A 188 -7.40 -15.73 -3.30
N PRO A 189 -7.10 -15.03 -4.41
CA PRO A 189 -7.13 -13.57 -4.46
C PRO A 189 -8.52 -12.99 -4.24
N THR A 190 -9.58 -13.68 -4.67
CA THR A 190 -10.98 -13.27 -4.48
C THR A 190 -11.32 -13.12 -3.00
N MET A 191 -10.95 -14.10 -2.17
CA MET A 191 -11.26 -14.07 -0.74
C MET A 191 -10.56 -12.91 -0.03
N VAL A 192 -9.31 -12.64 -0.41
CA VAL A 192 -8.55 -11.49 0.11
C VAL A 192 -9.19 -10.16 -0.32
N ALA A 193 -9.60 -10.06 -1.59
CA ALA A 193 -10.28 -8.88 -2.11
C ALA A 193 -11.60 -8.63 -1.39
N GLU A 194 -12.39 -9.67 -1.12
CA GLU A 194 -13.64 -9.58 -0.36
C GLU A 194 -13.43 -9.02 1.06
N LYS A 195 -12.33 -9.36 1.73
CA LYS A 195 -12.01 -8.75 3.04
C LYS A 195 -11.70 -7.26 2.92
N ALA A 196 -10.98 -6.84 1.88
CA ALA A 196 -10.76 -5.43 1.61
C ALA A 196 -12.07 -4.69 1.30
N TYR A 197 -12.96 -5.28 0.49
CA TYR A 197 -14.27 -4.71 0.18
C TYR A 197 -15.17 -4.60 1.41
N THR A 198 -15.18 -5.61 2.26
CA THR A 198 -15.92 -5.59 3.54
C THR A 198 -15.42 -4.46 4.46
N ALA A 199 -14.12 -4.14 4.40
CA ALA A 199 -13.52 -3.02 5.11
C ALA A 199 -13.75 -1.64 4.45
N GLY A 200 -14.52 -1.58 3.36
CA GLY A 200 -14.90 -0.34 2.69
C GLY A 200 -13.93 0.13 1.60
N ILE A 201 -12.91 -0.66 1.24
CA ILE A 201 -12.06 -0.37 0.09
C ILE A 201 -12.85 -0.61 -1.20
N LYS A 202 -12.62 0.20 -2.23
CA LYS A 202 -13.21 0.01 -3.56
C LYS A 202 -12.10 -0.14 -4.59
N SER A 203 -12.20 -1.14 -5.45
CA SER A 203 -11.42 -1.20 -6.70
C SER A 203 -12.18 -0.50 -7.81
N LYS A 204 -11.46 0.04 -8.79
CA LYS A 204 -12.02 0.54 -10.04
C LYS A 204 -11.76 -0.47 -11.14
#